data_AF-A0A543FHS2-F1
#
_entry.id   AF-A0A543FHS2-F1
#
_cell.length_a   1.000
_cell.length_b   1.000
_cell.length_c   1.000
_cell.angle_alpha   90.00
_cell.angle_beta   90.00
_cell.angle_gamma   90.00
#
_symmetry.space_group_name_H-M   'P 1'
#
loop_
_entity.id
_entity.type
_entity.pdbx_description
1 polymer ?
#
loop_
_entity_poly.entity_id
_entity_poly.type
_entity_poly.pdbx_seq_one_letter_code
_entity_poly.pdbx_strand_id
1 'polypeptide(L)' 'MTADESADEVRVRLRFPDGGAVLEYRAAAAVARRLSVELGRYGVSVTVDDQVHAELAALPNTELWSR' A
#
# COMPACT_ATOMS: atom_id res chain seq x y z
N MET A 1 18.32 4.07 -16.78
CA MET A 1 18.40 5.22 -15.87
C MET A 1 17.24 5.11 -14.89
N THR A 2 17.36 4.25 -13.88
CA THR A 2 16.34 4.05 -12.84
C THR A 2 16.89 4.70 -11.57
N ALA A 3 16.89 6.03 -11.57
CA ALA A 3 17.15 6.79 -10.37
C ALA A 3 15.86 6.78 -9.54
N ASP A 4 15.94 6.20 -8.34
CA ASP A 4 15.07 6.52 -7.20
C ASP A 4 13.58 6.11 -7.24
N GLU A 5 13.26 4.87 -7.63
CA GLU A 5 11.92 4.32 -7.36
C GLU A 5 11.69 3.99 -5.87
N SER A 6 12.74 3.97 -5.05
CA SER A 6 12.67 3.64 -3.61
C SER A 6 12.47 4.85 -2.68
N ALA A 7 12.73 6.09 -3.12
CA ALA A 7 12.62 7.27 -2.25
C ALA A 7 11.17 7.66 -1.87
N ASP A 8 10.16 7.11 -2.54
CA ASP A 8 8.74 7.46 -2.28
C ASP A 8 7.89 6.22 -1.97
N GLU A 9 8.52 5.11 -1.58
CA GLU A 9 7.81 3.93 -1.11
C GLU A 9 7.41 4.09 0.36
N VAL A 10 6.17 3.71 0.64
CA VAL A 10 5.58 3.69 1.98
C VAL A 10 5.11 2.27 2.29
N ARG A 11 5.03 1.95 3.59
CA ARG A 11 4.36 0.74 4.05
C ARG A 11 2.85 0.99 4.01
N VAL A 12 2.13 0.03 3.46
CA VAL A 12 0.67 -0.01 3.45
C VAL A 12 0.21 -1.24 4.19
N ARG A 13 -0.59 -1.03 5.24
CA ARG A 13 -1.24 -2.10 6.01
C ARG A 13 -2.73 -2.10 5.74
N LEU A 14 -3.24 -3.22 5.23
CA LEU A 14 -4.64 -3.43 4.91
C LEU A 14 -5.26 -4.35 5.96
N ARG A 15 -6.30 -3.89 6.65
CA ARG A 15 -7.10 -4.70 7.58
C ARG A 15 -8.50 -4.89 7.01
N PHE A 16 -8.85 -6.14 6.73
CA PHE A 16 -10.16 -6.51 6.19
C PHE A 16 -11.20 -6.62 7.33
N PRO A 17 -12.44 -6.16 7.10
CA PRO A 17 -13.48 -6.16 8.13
C PRO A 17 -13.91 -7.58 8.50
N ASP A 18 -14.01 -8.46 7.51
CA ASP A 18 -14.39 -9.85 7.69
C ASP A 18 -13.15 -10.73 7.92
N GLY A 19 -13.17 -11.54 8.99
CA GLY A 19 -12.08 -12.43 9.35
C GLY A 19 -10.83 -11.74 9.93
N GLY A 20 -10.75 -10.40 9.90
CA GLY A 20 -9.69 -9.63 10.55
C GLY A 20 -8.30 -9.81 9.94
N ALA A 21 -8.22 -10.30 8.69
CA ALA A 21 -6.97 -10.49 7.99
C ALA A 21 -6.21 -9.16 7.86
N VAL A 22 -4.89 -9.23 8.05
CA VAL A 22 -3.99 -8.09 7.93
C VAL A 22 -2.93 -8.43 6.88
N LEU A 23 -2.79 -7.58 5.87
CA LEU A 23 -1.76 -7.68 4.85
C LEU A 23 -0.89 -6.44 4.87
N GLU A 24 0.42 -6.60 4.66
CA GLU A 24 1.38 -5.51 4.62
C GLU A 24 2.18 -5.55 3.32
N TYR A 25 2.29 -4.40 2.68
CA TYR A 25 2.98 -4.22 1.40
C TYR A 25 3.81 -2.94 1.41
N ARG A 26 4.77 -2.83 0.50
CA ARG A 26 5.32 -1.55 0.06
C ARG A 26 4.68 -1.09 -1.24
N ALA A 27 4.44 0.20 -1.37
CA ALA A 27 3.91 0.83 -2.58
C ALA A 27 4.34 2.30 -2.63
N ALA A 28 4.29 2.91 -3.82
CA ALA A 28 4.45 4.36 -3.94
C ALA A 28 3.38 5.12 -3.12
N ALA A 29 3.76 6.26 -2.52
CA ALA A 29 2.86 7.08 -1.69
C ALA A 29 1.55 7.45 -2.41
N ALA A 30 1.61 7.78 -3.70
CA ALA A 30 0.43 8.07 -4.52
C ALA A 30 -0.54 6.88 -4.64
N VAL A 31 0.00 5.66 -4.78
CA VAL A 31 -0.77 4.41 -4.82
C VAL A 31 -1.41 4.14 -3.46
N ALA A 32 -0.65 4.28 -2.37
CA ALA A 32 -1.14 4.11 -1.01
C ALA A 32 -2.33 5.05 -0.69
N ARG A 33 -2.21 6.32 -1.09
CA ARG A 33 -3.30 7.30 -0.93
C ARG A 33 -4.56 6.86 -1.67
N ARG A 34 -4.43 6.35 -2.90
CA ARG A 34 -5.57 5.88 -3.68
C ARG A 34 -6.23 4.66 -3.06
N LEU A 35 -5.43 3.69 -2.60
CA LEU A 35 -5.92 2.52 -1.89
C LEU A 35 -6.78 2.91 -0.68
N SER A 36 -6.32 3.87 0.13
CA SER A 36 -7.08 4.36 1.29
C SER A 36 -8.45 4.91 0.92
N VAL A 37 -8.56 5.64 -0.20
CA VAL A 37 -9.83 6.22 -0.66
C VAL A 37 -10.77 5.13 -1.18
N GLU A 38 -10.29 4.25 -2.03
CA GLU A 38 -11.13 3.27 -2.71
C GLU A 38 -11.51 2.10 -1.80
N LEU A 39 -10.55 1.54 -1.04
CA LEU A 39 -10.80 0.41 -0.15
C LEU A 39 -11.55 0.80 1.12
N GLY A 40 -11.37 2.05 1.59
CA GLY A 40 -12.12 2.58 2.73
C GLY A 40 -13.64 2.54 2.52
N ARG A 41 -14.12 2.67 1.27
CA ARG A 41 -15.54 2.56 0.91
C ARG A 41 -16.13 1.17 1.16
N TYR A 42 -15.28 0.15 1.22
CA TYR A 42 -15.66 -1.25 1.46
C TYR A 42 -15.36 -1.70 2.90
N GLY A 43 -15.04 -0.77 3.80
CA GLY A 43 -14.76 -1.08 5.21
C GLY A 43 -13.37 -1.65 5.48
N VAL A 44 -12.48 -1.70 4.48
CA VAL A 44 -11.08 -2.07 4.67
C VAL A 44 -10.36 -0.88 5.29
N SER A 45 -9.75 -1.09 6.46
CA SER A 45 -8.92 -0.06 7.10
C SER A 45 -7.52 -0.07 6.48
N VAL A 46 -7.10 1.07 5.96
CA VAL A 46 -5.78 1.25 5.36
C VAL A 46 -4.94 2.15 6.26
N THR A 47 -3.78 1.66 6.68
CA THR A 47 -2.79 2.44 7.43
C THR A 47 -1.55 2.62 6.56
N VAL A 48 -1.01 3.83 6.54
CA VAL A 48 0.16 4.20 5.72
C VAL A 48 1.19 4.86 6.62
N ASP A 49 2.44 4.41 6.51
CA ASP A 49 3.58 4.98 7.24
C ASP A 49 4.91 4.72 6.52
N ASP A 50 5.97 5.38 6.99
CA ASP A 50 7.29 5.35 6.36
C ASP A 50 8.16 4.17 6.83
N GLN A 51 7.60 3.19 7.55
CA GLN A 51 8.36 2.03 8.06
C GLN A 51 8.52 0.94 6.99
N VAL A 52 9.13 1.30 5.86
CA VAL A 52 9.48 0.33 4.80
C VAL A 52 10.71 -0.47 5.22
N HIS A 53 10.65 -1.79 5.08
CA HIS A 53 11.77 -2.70 5.30
C HIS A 53 11.91 -3.70 4.15
N ALA A 54 13.10 -4.27 3.98
CA ALA A 54 13.48 -5.07 2.82
C ALA A 54 12.61 -6.34 2.60
N GLU A 55 11.96 -6.83 3.64
CA GLU A 55 11.11 -8.02 3.59
C GLU A 55 9.67 -7.73 3.14
N LEU A 56 9.25 -6.46 3.04
CA LEU A 56 7.92 -6.11 2.55
C LEU A 56 7.81 -6.40 1.06
N ALA A 57 6.83 -7.25 0.72
CA ALA A 57 6.46 -7.49 -0.66
C ALA A 57 5.91 -6.20 -1.28
N ALA A 58 6.22 -5.99 -2.56
CA ALA A 58 5.57 -4.95 -3.34
C ALA A 58 4.07 -5.25 -3.44
N LEU A 59 3.25 -4.20 -3.48
CA LEU A 59 1.82 -4.33 -3.71
C LEU A 59 1.56 -5.05 -5.06
N PRO A 60 0.79 -6.15 -5.06
CA PRO A 60 0.47 -6.85 -6.30
C PRO A 60 -0.32 -5.96 -7.26
N ASN A 61 0.03 -6.02 -8.55
CA ASN A 61 -0.62 -5.27 -9.62
C ASN A 61 -0.70 -3.76 -9.34
N THR A 62 0.40 -3.17 -8.84
CA THR A 62 0.46 -1.75 -8.44
C THR A 62 0.08 -0.79 -9.57
N GLU A 63 0.28 -1.19 -10.82
CA GLU A 63 -0.08 -0.44 -12.03
C GLU A 63 -1.59 -0.20 -12.17
N LEU A 64 -2.45 -1.02 -11.55
CA LEU A 64 -3.90 -0.79 -11.53
C LEU A 64 -4.29 0.42 -10.68
N TRP A 65 -3.39 0.88 -9.82
CA TRP A 65 -3.62 1.95 -8.86
C TRP A 65 -2.91 3.25 -9.22
N SER A 66 -1.99 3.23 -10.19
CA SER A 66 -1.09 4.34 -10.50
C SER A 66 -1.65 5.40 -11.46
N ARG A 67 -2.94 5.32 -11.84
CA ARG A 67 -3.55 6.18 -12.88
C ARG A 67 -4.13 7.51 -12.37
#